data_AF-A0A3Q0NDV3-F1
#
_entry.id   AF-A0A3Q0NDV3-F1
#
_cell.length_a   1.000
_cell.length_b   1.000
_cell.length_c   1.000
_cell.angle_alpha   90.00
_cell.angle_beta   90.00
_cell.angle_gamma   90.00
#
_symmetry.space_group_name_H-M   'P 1'
#
loop_
_entity.id
_entity.type
_entity.pdbx_description
1 polymer ?
#
loop_
_entity_poly.entity_id
_entity_poly.type
_entity_poly.pdbx_seq_one_letter_code
_entity_poly.pdbx_strand_id
1 'polypeptide(L)'
;MTVFDRVKKLADSQKISLKELALRLGMGENSIYRWKDKTPTTENLLKVADYFNVSLDFLLGRSPDISIIETIAAHIDPNATEKELQEIINFIEEKQKQHQKEETIDLVKIASKYDEDIAKFVKENPDFRYEVLEKVSDEEAVRSVKSFIEIYKQNNL
;
A
#
# COMPACT_ATOMS: atom_id res chain seq x y z
N MET A 1 3.40 -9.46 -2.17
CA MET A 1 4.86 -9.29 -2.31
C MET A 1 5.55 -10.64 -2.07
N THR A 2 6.29 -11.14 -3.06
CA THR A 2 7.05 -12.41 -2.98
C THR A 2 8.41 -12.20 -2.30
N VAL A 3 9.12 -13.28 -1.96
CA VAL A 3 10.51 -13.20 -1.48
C VAL A 3 11.38 -12.46 -2.48
N PHE A 4 11.24 -12.75 -3.78
CA PHE A 4 11.96 -12.07 -4.84
C PHE A 4 11.73 -10.55 -4.80
N ASP A 5 10.48 -10.11 -4.67
CA ASP A 5 10.13 -8.69 -4.63
C ASP A 5 10.76 -7.98 -3.42
N ARG A 6 10.77 -8.62 -2.24
CA ARG A 6 11.39 -8.07 -1.02
C ARG A 6 12.89 -7.88 -1.18
N VAL A 7 13.56 -8.92 -1.69
CA VAL A 7 15.02 -8.89 -1.89
C VAL A 7 15.40 -7.88 -2.97
N LYS A 8 14.58 -7.76 -4.02
CA LYS A 8 14.75 -6.70 -5.03
C LYS A 8 14.63 -5.31 -4.40
N LYS A 9 13.60 -5.06 -3.58
CA LYS A 9 13.42 -3.79 -2.87
C LYS A 9 14.62 -3.44 -1.98
N LEU A 10 15.19 -4.42 -1.27
CA LEU A 10 16.40 -4.25 -0.44
C LEU A 10 17.66 -3.96 -1.28
N ALA A 11 17.82 -4.63 -2.42
CA ALA A 11 18.95 -4.36 -3.33
C ALA A 11 18.83 -2.95 -3.95
N ASP A 12 17.62 -2.58 -4.37
CA ASP A 12 17.32 -1.27 -4.96
C ASP A 12 17.59 -0.13 -3.96
N SER A 13 17.27 -0.31 -2.66
CA SER A 13 17.54 0.71 -1.62
C SER A 13 19.03 0.96 -1.40
N GLN A 14 19.88 -0.05 -1.62
CA GLN A 14 21.33 0.08 -1.60
C GLN A 14 21.95 0.39 -2.97
N LYS A 15 21.13 0.62 -4.00
CA LYS A 15 21.56 0.91 -5.39
C LYS A 15 22.49 -0.17 -5.98
N ILE A 16 22.28 -1.43 -5.62
CA ILE A 16 23.01 -2.58 -6.18
C ILE A 16 22.08 -3.46 -7.02
N SER A 17 22.64 -4.10 -8.05
CA SER A 17 21.88 -5.05 -8.85
C SER A 17 21.73 -6.39 -8.14
N LEU A 18 20.70 -7.18 -8.49
CA LEU A 18 20.53 -8.54 -7.97
C LEU A 18 21.69 -9.48 -8.35
N LYS A 19 22.33 -9.25 -9.50
CA LYS A 19 23.53 -9.99 -9.92
C LYS A 19 24.69 -9.68 -8.99
N GLU A 20 24.91 -8.39 -8.71
CA GLU A 20 25.96 -7.94 -7.79
C GLU A 20 25.73 -8.49 -6.38
N LEU A 21 24.49 -8.42 -5.88
CA LEU A 21 24.12 -9.02 -4.60
C LEU A 21 24.43 -10.52 -4.58
N ALA A 22 24.02 -11.28 -5.60
CA ALA A 22 24.29 -12.72 -5.65
C ALA A 22 25.79 -13.03 -5.59
N LEU A 23 26.62 -12.27 -6.32
CA LEU A 23 28.08 -12.43 -6.29
C LEU A 23 28.68 -12.13 -4.90
N ARG A 24 28.23 -11.05 -4.25
CA ARG A 24 28.65 -10.70 -2.88
C ARG A 24 28.33 -11.79 -1.85
N LEU A 25 27.23 -12.51 -2.06
CA LEU A 25 26.79 -13.62 -1.21
C LEU A 25 27.40 -14.98 -1.59
N GLY A 26 28.33 -15.01 -2.55
CA GLY A 26 28.94 -16.26 -3.01
C GLY A 26 27.95 -17.19 -3.72
N MET A 27 26.92 -16.63 -4.34
CA MET A 27 25.89 -17.35 -5.09
C MET A 27 26.14 -17.21 -6.61
N GLY A 28 25.58 -18.11 -7.41
CA GLY A 28 25.60 -17.95 -8.87
C GLY A 28 24.87 -16.66 -9.29
N GLU A 29 25.39 -15.96 -10.30
CA GLU A 29 24.92 -14.63 -10.74
C GLU A 29 23.40 -14.52 -10.97
N ASN A 30 22.78 -15.60 -11.44
CA ASN A 30 21.36 -15.65 -11.77
C ASN A 30 20.50 -16.30 -10.66
N SER A 31 21.10 -16.62 -9.52
CA SER A 31 20.44 -17.38 -8.44
C SER A 31 19.22 -16.63 -7.90
N ILE A 32 19.36 -15.34 -7.62
CA ILE A 32 18.26 -14.53 -7.06
C ILE A 32 17.14 -14.33 -8.08
N TYR A 33 17.47 -14.15 -9.37
CA TYR A 33 16.46 -14.03 -10.44
C TYR A 33 15.56 -15.26 -10.56
N ARG A 34 16.08 -16.46 -10.24
CA ARG A 34 15.31 -17.71 -10.27
C ARG A 34 14.27 -17.80 -9.16
N TRP A 35 14.31 -16.93 -8.15
CA TRP A 35 13.37 -16.95 -7.04
C TRP A 35 11.96 -16.48 -7.41
N LYS A 36 11.78 -15.99 -8.65
CA LYS A 36 10.45 -15.76 -9.25
C LYS A 36 9.66 -17.06 -9.41
N ASP A 37 10.36 -18.13 -9.80
CA ASP A 37 9.74 -19.40 -10.20
C ASP A 37 10.19 -20.57 -9.32
N LYS A 38 11.22 -20.38 -8.48
CA LYS A 38 11.81 -21.43 -7.64
C LYS A 38 11.91 -21.00 -6.19
N THR A 39 11.63 -21.92 -5.28
CA THR A 39 11.84 -21.69 -3.85
C THR A 39 13.33 -21.60 -3.53
N PRO A 40 13.80 -20.51 -2.91
CA PRO A 40 15.18 -20.42 -2.43
C PRO A 40 15.46 -21.42 -1.31
N THR A 41 16.71 -21.84 -1.18
CA THR A 41 17.15 -22.64 -0.03
C THR A 41 17.23 -21.77 1.22
N THR A 42 17.04 -22.40 2.38
CA THR A 42 17.19 -21.72 3.68
C THR A 42 18.57 -21.06 3.83
N GLU A 43 19.63 -21.72 3.37
CA GLU A 43 20.99 -21.16 3.37
C GLU A 43 21.08 -19.84 2.60
N ASN A 44 20.47 -19.76 1.41
CA ASN A 44 20.51 -18.53 0.63
C ASN A 44 19.61 -17.44 1.22
N LEU A 45 18.49 -17.83 1.85
CA LEU A 45 17.66 -16.88 2.59
C LEU A 45 18.44 -16.27 3.77
N LEU A 46 19.18 -17.09 4.53
CA LEU A 46 20.04 -16.64 5.62
C LEU A 46 21.11 -15.66 5.13
N LYS A 47 21.83 -15.99 4.05
CA LYS A 47 22.84 -15.08 3.47
C LYS A 47 22.27 -13.70 3.13
N VAL A 48 21.07 -13.66 2.54
CA VAL A 48 20.40 -12.39 2.22
C VAL A 48 19.95 -11.67 3.48
N ALA A 49 19.36 -12.39 4.44
CA ALA A 49 18.91 -11.85 5.72
C ALA A 49 20.05 -11.20 6.50
N ASP A 50 21.18 -11.91 6.64
CA ASP A 50 22.38 -11.44 7.31
C ASP A 50 22.99 -10.22 6.60
N TYR A 51 23.02 -10.23 5.27
CA TYR A 51 23.57 -9.12 4.48
C TYR A 51 22.79 -7.81 4.67
N PHE A 52 21.46 -7.89 4.72
CA PHE A 52 20.60 -6.73 4.90
C PHE A 52 20.23 -6.48 6.37
N ASN A 53 20.72 -7.30 7.30
CA ASN A 53 20.36 -7.27 8.71
C ASN A 53 18.83 -7.28 8.94
N VAL A 54 18.15 -8.21 8.27
CA VAL A 54 16.69 -8.43 8.39
C VAL A 54 16.40 -9.86 8.85
N SER A 55 15.22 -10.12 9.38
CA SER A 55 14.82 -11.48 9.76
C SER A 55 14.41 -12.34 8.56
N LEU A 56 14.51 -13.67 8.69
CA LEU A 56 13.92 -14.59 7.71
C LEU A 56 12.42 -14.40 7.58
N ASP A 57 11.74 -14.10 8.69
CA ASP A 57 10.31 -13.84 8.70
C ASP A 57 9.95 -12.61 7.88
N PHE A 58 10.78 -11.57 7.88
CA PHE A 58 10.60 -10.43 6.97
C PHE A 58 10.70 -10.88 5.51
N LEU A 59 11.75 -11.62 5.12
CA LEU A 59 11.92 -12.08 3.74
C LEU A 59 10.76 -12.97 3.28
N LEU A 60 10.30 -13.86 4.16
CA LEU A 60 9.18 -14.78 3.91
C LEU A 60 7.81 -14.10 4.02
N GLY A 61 7.74 -12.84 4.47
CA GLY A 61 6.48 -12.10 4.61
C GLY A 61 5.62 -12.53 5.79
N ARG A 62 6.26 -13.07 6.83
CA ARG A 62 5.65 -13.44 8.12
C ARG A 62 5.73 -12.31 9.16
N SER A 63 6.52 -11.27 8.88
CA SER A 63 6.65 -10.07 9.70
C SER A 63 6.13 -8.83 8.94
N PRO A 64 5.46 -7.87 9.62
CA PRO A 64 5.03 -6.61 9.03
C PRO A 64 6.20 -5.79 8.49
N ASP A 65 5.94 -4.98 7.45
CA ASP A 65 6.96 -4.22 6.72
C ASP A 65 7.66 -3.19 7.64
N ILE A 66 8.96 -3.37 7.87
CA ILE A 66 9.80 -2.57 8.79
C ILE A 66 9.83 -1.07 8.43
N SER A 67 9.40 -0.67 7.22
CA SER A 67 9.30 0.75 6.82
C SER A 67 8.37 1.56 7.72
N ILE A 68 7.38 0.92 8.34
CA ILE A 68 6.52 1.56 9.34
C ILE A 68 7.32 1.86 10.61
N ILE A 69 8.22 0.95 11.01
CA ILE A 69 9.06 1.08 12.20
C ILE A 69 10.09 2.22 12.04
N GLU A 70 10.71 2.41 10.87
CA GLU A 70 11.63 3.55 10.65
C GLU A 70 10.92 4.92 10.75
N THR A 71 9.69 5.01 10.23
CA THR A 71 8.89 6.26 10.31
C THR A 71 8.46 6.55 11.75
N ILE A 72 8.17 5.50 12.51
CA ILE A 72 7.85 5.55 13.94
C ILE A 72 9.11 5.89 14.78
N ALA A 73 10.25 5.26 14.52
CA ALA A 73 11.51 5.43 15.25
C ALA A 73 12.09 6.85 15.10
N ALA A 74 11.79 7.56 14.00
CA ALA A 74 12.16 8.97 13.85
C ALA A 74 11.42 9.91 14.85
N HIS A 75 10.32 9.45 15.46
CA HIS A 75 9.46 10.25 16.34
C HIS A 75 9.17 9.59 17.70
N ILE A 76 9.78 8.43 18.00
CA ILE A 76 9.66 7.73 19.28
C ILE A 76 11.01 7.74 20.01
N ASP A 77 10.94 7.83 21.34
CA ASP A 77 12.09 7.68 22.22
C ASP A 77 12.92 6.44 21.82
N PRO A 78 14.24 6.59 21.56
CA PRO A 78 15.11 5.47 21.19
C PRO A 78 15.18 4.34 22.25
N ASN A 79 14.61 4.56 23.44
CA ASN A 79 14.49 3.56 24.50
C ASN A 79 13.18 2.75 24.49
N ALA A 80 12.29 2.95 23.51
CA ALA A 80 11.06 2.18 23.42
C ALA A 80 11.35 0.68 23.30
N THR A 81 10.72 -0.10 24.18
CA THR A 81 10.86 -1.55 24.23
C THR A 81 10.12 -2.22 23.06
N GLU A 82 10.52 -3.44 22.72
CA GLU A 82 9.88 -4.24 21.67
C GLU A 82 8.36 -4.41 21.91
N LYS A 83 7.95 -4.51 23.17
CA LYS A 83 6.54 -4.61 23.55
C LYS A 83 5.76 -3.32 23.24
N GLU A 84 6.32 -2.16 23.54
CA GLU A 84 5.70 -0.86 23.27
C GLU A 84 5.57 -0.62 21.77
N LEU A 85 6.59 -1.00 20.98
CA LEU A 85 6.53 -0.94 19.52
C LEU A 85 5.40 -1.84 18.97
N GLN A 86 5.24 -3.05 19.51
CA GLN A 86 4.20 -3.96 19.10
C GLN A 86 2.79 -3.44 19.44
N GLU A 87 2.62 -2.80 20.60
CA GLU A 87 1.36 -2.15 20.99
C GLU A 87 0.99 -1.03 20.00
N ILE A 88 1.97 -0.24 19.56
CA ILE A 88 1.77 0.83 18.58
C ILE A 88 1.40 0.26 17.21
N ILE A 89 2.09 -0.79 16.74
CA ILE A 89 1.76 -1.47 15.47
C ILE A 89 0.32 -1.99 15.51
N ASN A 90 -0.04 -2.70 16.58
CA ASN A 90 -1.40 -3.23 16.74
C ASN A 90 -2.45 -2.10 16.73
N PHE A 91 -2.17 -0.98 17.40
CA PHE A 91 -3.06 0.18 17.41
C PHE A 91 -3.26 0.78 16.01
N ILE A 92 -2.18 0.94 15.24
CA ILE A 92 -2.25 1.45 13.86
C ILE A 92 -3.07 0.50 12.99
N GLU A 93 -2.84 -0.82 13.10
CA GLU A 93 -3.60 -1.82 12.35
C GLU A 93 -5.10 -1.79 12.72
N GLU A 94 -5.43 -1.64 14.00
CA GLU A 94 -6.81 -1.49 14.45
C GLU A 94 -7.47 -0.24 13.88
N LYS A 95 -6.77 0.90 13.88
CA LYS A 95 -7.27 2.14 13.27
C LYS A 95 -7.46 2.01 11.76
N GLN A 96 -6.54 1.39 11.06
CA GLN A 96 -6.71 1.13 9.62
C GLN A 96 -7.88 0.19 9.33
N LYS A 97 -8.09 -0.85 10.15
CA LYS A 97 -9.28 -1.73 10.05
C LYS A 97 -10.58 -0.98 10.35
N GLN A 98 -10.56 0.02 11.23
CA GLN A 98 -11.71 0.91 11.47
C GLN A 98 -12.01 1.76 10.24
N HIS A 99 -10.99 2.35 9.60
CA HIS A 99 -11.16 3.15 8.37
C HIS A 99 -11.53 2.31 7.12
N GLN A 100 -11.09 1.05 7.03
CA GLN A 100 -11.52 0.15 5.95
C GLN A 100 -12.97 -0.36 6.11
N LYS A 101 -13.60 -0.15 7.27
CA LYS A 101 -15.00 -0.52 7.54
C LYS A 101 -15.99 0.62 7.26
N GLU A 102 -15.52 1.79 6.87
CA GLU A 102 -16.40 2.86 6.40
C GLU A 102 -16.77 2.55 4.95
N GLU A 103 -17.92 1.88 4.75
CA GLU A 103 -18.50 1.71 3.41
C GLU A 103 -18.71 3.08 2.80
N THR A 104 -17.91 3.42 1.80
CA THR A 104 -18.05 4.67 1.06
C THR A 104 -19.37 4.69 0.30
N ILE A 105 -20.06 5.81 0.36
CA ILE A 105 -21.30 6.04 -0.36
C ILE A 105 -20.96 6.69 -1.68
N ASP A 106 -21.30 6.01 -2.77
CA ASP A 106 -21.23 6.54 -4.12
C ASP A 106 -22.36 7.56 -4.34
N LEU A 107 -22.04 8.85 -4.18
CA LEU A 107 -23.00 9.94 -4.38
C LEU A 107 -23.40 10.08 -5.83
N VAL A 108 -22.54 9.69 -6.77
CA VAL A 108 -22.85 9.73 -8.20
C VAL A 108 -24.01 8.79 -8.50
N LYS A 109 -23.98 7.59 -7.93
CA LYS A 109 -25.06 6.61 -8.06
C LYS A 109 -26.37 7.07 -7.42
N ILE A 110 -26.32 7.82 -6.32
CA ILE A 110 -27.51 8.40 -5.69
C ILE A 110 -28.06 9.53 -6.56
N ALA A 111 -27.23 10.52 -6.89
CA ALA A 111 -27.62 11.71 -7.64
C ALA A 111 -28.15 11.37 -9.05
N SER A 112 -27.55 10.39 -9.74
CA SER A 112 -27.99 9.96 -11.07
C SER A 112 -29.41 9.37 -11.11
N LYS A 113 -29.98 8.99 -9.96
CA LYS A 113 -31.38 8.53 -9.89
C LYS A 113 -32.37 9.69 -9.90
N TYR A 114 -31.94 10.86 -9.46
CA TYR A 114 -32.80 12.02 -9.22
C TYR A 114 -32.52 13.17 -10.19
N ASP A 115 -31.44 13.10 -10.97
CA ASP A 115 -31.07 14.13 -11.93
C ASP A 115 -30.57 13.53 -13.25
N GLU A 116 -31.31 13.79 -14.33
CA GLU A 116 -31.03 13.24 -15.67
C GLU A 116 -29.74 13.79 -16.28
N ASP A 117 -29.38 15.05 -15.99
CA ASP A 117 -28.16 15.67 -16.52
C ASP A 117 -26.92 15.03 -15.91
N ILE A 118 -26.96 14.74 -14.60
CA ILE A 118 -25.92 13.96 -13.91
C ILE A 118 -25.84 12.56 -14.51
N ALA A 119 -26.97 11.86 -14.68
CA ALA A 119 -26.99 10.51 -15.24
C ALA A 119 -26.38 10.46 -16.65
N LYS A 120 -26.69 11.45 -17.49
CA LYS A 120 -26.13 11.58 -18.83
C LYS A 120 -24.62 11.86 -18.78
N PHE A 121 -24.20 12.78 -17.91
CA PHE A 121 -22.79 13.12 -17.75
C PHE A 121 -21.94 11.91 -17.34
N VAL A 122 -22.42 11.13 -16.37
CA VAL A 122 -21.73 9.92 -15.89
C VAL A 122 -21.65 8.85 -16.97
N LYS A 123 -22.69 8.74 -17.81
CA LYS A 123 -22.66 7.82 -18.96
C LYS A 123 -21.60 8.21 -19.99
N GLU A 124 -21.37 9.51 -20.18
CA GLU A 124 -20.35 10.04 -21.08
C GLU A 124 -18.95 10.00 -20.44
N ASN A 125 -18.86 9.98 -19.10
CA ASN A 125 -17.62 10.00 -18.32
C ASN A 125 -17.61 8.86 -17.27
N PRO A 126 -17.35 7.60 -17.70
CA PRO A 126 -17.47 6.42 -16.83
C PRO A 126 -16.46 6.39 -15.68
N ASP A 127 -15.36 7.15 -15.78
CA ASP A 127 -14.34 7.26 -14.75
C ASP A 127 -14.68 8.32 -13.68
N PHE A 128 -15.76 9.09 -13.86
CA PHE A 128 -16.20 10.08 -12.89
C PHE A 128 -16.75 9.40 -11.63
N ARG A 129 -16.06 9.57 -10.50
CA ARG A 129 -16.43 9.02 -9.20
C ARG A 129 -16.47 10.10 -8.14
N TYR A 130 -17.44 10.00 -7.25
CA TYR A 130 -17.55 10.87 -6.08
C TYR A 130 -18.11 10.07 -4.92
N GLU A 131 -17.22 9.72 -3.99
CA GLU A 131 -17.46 8.83 -2.87
C GLU A 131 -17.25 9.58 -1.56
N VAL A 132 -18.16 9.40 -0.59
CA VAL A 132 -18.10 10.06 0.73
C VAL A 132 -18.28 9.04 1.86
N LEU A 133 -17.83 9.41 3.05
CA LEU A 133 -17.90 8.55 4.24
C LEU A 133 -19.22 8.71 5.03
N GLU A 134 -19.89 9.85 4.88
CA GLU A 134 -21.11 10.18 5.62
C GLU A 134 -22.34 10.18 4.71
N LYS A 135 -23.48 9.70 5.25
CA LYS A 135 -24.77 9.80 4.56
C LYS A 135 -25.19 11.25 4.48
N VAL A 136 -25.42 11.71 3.25
CA VAL A 136 -26.03 13.01 2.96
C VAL A 136 -27.45 12.79 2.44
N SER A 137 -28.27 13.84 2.48
CA SER A 137 -29.60 13.80 1.87
C SER A 137 -29.53 13.65 0.35
N ASP A 138 -30.59 13.15 -0.29
CA ASP A 138 -30.65 12.99 -1.75
C ASP A 138 -30.45 14.35 -2.47
N GLU A 139 -31.01 15.43 -1.92
CA GLU A 139 -30.85 16.80 -2.45
C GLU A 139 -29.40 17.29 -2.36
N GLU A 140 -28.74 16.99 -1.23
CA GLU A 140 -27.35 17.37 -1.00
C GLU A 140 -26.38 16.55 -1.84
N ALA A 141 -26.69 15.27 -2.09
CA ALA A 141 -25.96 14.44 -3.04
C ALA A 141 -25.99 15.05 -4.44
N VAL A 142 -27.18 15.43 -4.94
CA VAL A 142 -27.34 16.08 -6.26
C VAL A 142 -26.57 17.40 -6.32
N ARG A 143 -26.69 18.26 -5.30
CA ARG A 143 -25.99 19.55 -5.24
C ARG A 143 -24.48 19.40 -5.25
N SER A 144 -23.97 18.46 -4.47
CA SER A 144 -22.53 18.21 -4.35
C SER A 144 -21.96 17.64 -5.64
N VAL A 145 -22.65 16.67 -6.25
CA VAL A 145 -22.25 16.10 -7.53
C VAL A 145 -22.28 17.15 -8.65
N LYS A 146 -23.29 18.03 -8.73
CA LYS A 146 -23.31 19.13 -9.71
C LYS A 146 -22.11 20.07 -9.56
N SER A 147 -21.82 20.47 -8.33
CA SER A 147 -20.69 21.34 -8.03
C SER A 147 -19.37 20.68 -8.45
N PHE A 148 -19.24 19.38 -8.20
CA PHE A 148 -18.05 18.62 -8.59
C PHE A 148 -17.93 18.44 -10.11
N ILE A 149 -19.04 18.19 -10.82
CA ILE A 149 -19.07 18.14 -12.29
C ILE A 149 -18.63 19.50 -12.89
N GLU A 150 -19.04 20.61 -12.28
CA GLU A 150 -18.64 21.94 -12.74
C GLU A 150 -17.12 22.15 -12.60
N ILE A 151 -16.55 21.76 -11.45
CA ILE A 151 -15.09 21.78 -11.23
C ILE A 151 -14.38 20.86 -12.23
N TYR A 152 -14.90 19.66 -12.45
CA TYR A 152 -14.35 18.69 -13.39
C TYR A 152 -14.26 19.26 -14.80
N LYS A 153 -15.35 19.88 -15.28
CA LYS A 153 -15.41 20.56 -16.59
C LYS A 153 -14.46 21.76 -16.67
N GLN A 154 -14.32 22.54 -15.60
CA GLN A 154 -13.42 23.71 -15.58
C GLN A 154 -11.94 23.34 -15.65
N ASN A 155 -11.57 22.16 -15.15
CA ASN A 155 -10.18 21.71 -15.10
C ASN A 155 -9.78 20.78 -16.26
N ASN A 156 -10.67 20.51 -17.22
CA ASN A 156 -10.46 19.54 -18.32
C ASN A 156 -9.94 18.17 -17.81
N LEU A 157 -10.44 17.74 -16.65
CA LEU A 157 -10.14 16.42 -16.09
C LEU A 157 -10.99 15.35 -16.76
#